data_AF-A0A091DFZ7-F1
#
_entry.id   AF-A0A091DFZ7-F1
#
_cell.length_a   1.000
_cell.length_b   1.000
_cell.length_c   1.000
_cell.angle_alpha   90.00
_cell.angle_beta   90.00
_cell.angle_gamma   90.00
#
_symmetry.space_group_name_H-M   'P 1'
#
loop_
_entity.id
_entity.type
_entity.pdbx_description
1 polymer ?
#
loop_
_entity_poly.entity_id
_entity_poly.type
_entity_poly.pdbx_seq_one_letter_code
_entity_poly.pdbx_strand_id
1 'polypeptide(L)'
;MEPVNYERVREYSQKVLRGQPDNAKALYRAGVAFFHLQDYEQAQRYLLAAVHRQPKDANVQRYLQLTQSELSSYHRKQKELYLGMFG
;
A
#
# COMPACT_ATOMS: atom_id res chain seq x y z
N MET A 1 3.21 -10.26 -22.86
CA MET A 1 2.29 -10.06 -21.72
C MET A 1 2.24 -8.58 -21.45
N GLU A 2 1.05 -7.96 -21.41
CA GLU A 2 0.92 -6.54 -21.08
C GLU A 2 1.30 -6.29 -19.61
N PRO A 3 1.96 -5.15 -19.30
CA PRO A 3 2.28 -4.79 -17.92
C PRO A 3 0.99 -4.59 -17.10
N VAL A 4 1.04 -4.95 -15.81
CA VAL A 4 -0.12 -4.78 -14.92
C VAL A 4 -0.44 -3.29 -14.77
N ASN A 5 -1.66 -2.91 -15.11
CA ASN A 5 -2.15 -1.54 -14.91
C ASN A 5 -2.68 -1.36 -13.48
N TYR A 6 -1.82 -0.88 -12.59
CA TYR A 6 -2.16 -0.70 -11.17
C TYR A 6 -3.18 0.42 -10.93
N GLU A 7 -3.25 1.43 -11.81
CA GLU A 7 -4.30 2.45 -11.77
C GLU A 7 -5.70 1.82 -11.89
N ARG A 8 -5.85 0.88 -12.83
CA ARG A 8 -7.10 0.15 -13.03
C ARG A 8 -7.39 -0.81 -11.87
N VAL A 9 -6.37 -1.45 -11.30
CA VAL A 9 -6.52 -2.29 -10.10
C VAL A 9 -7.00 -1.46 -8.91
N ARG A 10 -6.41 -0.29 -8.69
CA ARG A 10 -6.82 0.67 -7.65
C ARG A 10 -8.29 1.03 -7.83
N GLU A 11 -8.68 1.47 -9.03
CA GLU A 11 -10.04 1.91 -9.32
C GLU A 11 -11.06 0.80 -9.02
N TYR A 12 -10.89 -0.39 -9.60
CA TYR A 12 -11.83 -1.49 -9.38
C TYR A 12 -11.87 -1.97 -7.92
N SER A 13 -10.72 -2.04 -7.26
CA SER A 13 -10.67 -2.42 -5.85
C SER A 13 -11.46 -1.42 -5.00
N GLN A 14 -11.31 -0.13 -5.25
CA GLN A 14 -12.10 0.91 -4.60
C GLN A 14 -13.60 0.82 -4.95
N LYS A 15 -13.97 0.46 -6.20
CA LYS A 15 -15.39 0.23 -6.53
C LYS A 15 -16.00 -0.87 -5.68
N VAL A 16 -15.28 -1.99 -5.49
CA VAL A 16 -15.73 -3.10 -4.63
C VAL A 16 -15.87 -2.63 -3.19
N LEU A 17 -14.88 -1.89 -2.67
CA LEU A 17 -14.88 -1.41 -1.29
C LEU A 17 -16.02 -0.42 -0.98
N ARG A 18 -16.56 0.28 -1.98
CA ARG A 18 -17.77 1.11 -1.78
C ARG A 18 -19.00 0.29 -1.41
N GLY A 19 -19.14 -0.93 -1.94
CA GLY A 19 -20.24 -1.84 -1.60
C GLY A 19 -19.89 -2.84 -0.51
N GLN A 20 -18.61 -3.15 -0.34
CA GLN A 20 -18.11 -4.14 0.62
C GLN A 20 -16.82 -3.60 1.29
N PRO A 21 -16.94 -2.67 2.25
CA PRO A 21 -15.79 -1.99 2.85
C PRO A 21 -14.77 -2.94 3.50
N ASP A 22 -15.25 -4.10 3.96
CA ASP A 22 -14.47 -5.10 4.68
C ASP A 22 -13.99 -6.27 3.80
N ASN A 23 -14.15 -6.16 2.47
CA ASN A 23 -13.70 -7.21 1.56
C ASN A 23 -12.17 -7.33 1.58
N ALA A 24 -11.66 -8.33 2.28
CA ALA A 24 -10.22 -8.56 2.46
C ALA A 24 -9.43 -8.63 1.15
N LYS A 25 -9.99 -9.25 0.10
CA LYS A 25 -9.34 -9.34 -1.21
C LYS A 25 -9.25 -7.97 -1.89
N ALA A 26 -10.30 -7.16 -1.79
CA ALA A 26 -10.31 -5.81 -2.34
C ALA A 26 -9.39 -4.86 -1.56
N LEU A 27 -9.36 -4.97 -0.22
CA LEU A 27 -8.40 -4.25 0.62
C LEU A 27 -6.96 -4.61 0.23
N TYR A 28 -6.64 -5.90 0.12
CA TYR A 28 -5.32 -6.35 -0.32
C TYR A 28 -4.96 -5.83 -1.72
N ARG A 29 -5.85 -5.96 -2.70
CA ARG A 29 -5.61 -5.49 -4.07
C ARG A 29 -5.45 -3.98 -4.16
N ALA A 30 -6.22 -3.21 -3.39
CA ALA A 30 -6.04 -1.77 -3.26
C ALA A 30 -4.64 -1.46 -2.69
N GLY A 31 -4.26 -2.12 -1.60
CA GLY A 31 -2.95 -1.95 -0.98
C GLY A 31 -1.78 -2.24 -1.92
N VAL A 32 -1.83 -3.36 -2.64
CA VAL A 32 -0.83 -3.72 -3.67
C VAL A 32 -0.79 -2.69 -4.80
N ALA A 33 -1.95 -2.23 -5.27
CA ALA A 33 -2.00 -1.21 -6.32
C ALA A 33 -1.35 0.10 -5.87
N PHE A 34 -1.70 0.61 -4.68
CA PHE A 34 -1.08 1.81 -4.13
C PHE A 34 0.43 1.66 -3.91
N PHE A 35 0.89 0.47 -3.48
CA PHE A 35 2.33 0.19 -3.34
C PHE A 35 3.06 0.34 -4.67
N HIS A 36 2.53 -0.25 -5.75
CA HIS A 36 3.14 -0.15 -7.08
C HIS A 36 2.99 1.24 -7.71
N LEU A 37 2.01 2.03 -7.27
CA LEU A 37 1.86 3.45 -7.61
C LEU A 37 2.71 4.36 -6.71
N GLN A 38 3.55 3.80 -5.83
CA GLN A 38 4.44 4.50 -4.91
C GLN A 38 3.75 5.43 -3.90
N ASP A 39 2.44 5.27 -3.72
CA ASP A 39 1.68 5.88 -2.64
C ASP A 39 1.68 4.92 -1.45
N TYR A 40 2.81 4.91 -0.74
CA TYR A 40 3.05 3.95 0.32
C TYR A 40 2.19 4.20 1.58
N GLU A 41 1.74 5.45 1.81
CA GLU A 41 0.85 5.77 2.92
C GLU A 41 -0.52 5.10 2.74
N GLN A 42 -1.12 5.26 1.56
CA GLN A 42 -2.39 4.60 1.26
C GLN A 42 -2.23 3.09 1.17
N ALA A 43 -1.13 2.61 0.60
CA ALA A 43 -0.82 1.18 0.58
C ALA A 43 -0.82 0.58 2.00
N GLN A 44 -0.15 1.25 2.96
CA GLN A 44 -0.07 0.80 4.34
C GLN A 44 -1.46 0.73 4.98
N ARG A 45 -2.30 1.76 4.78
CA ARG A 45 -3.67 1.79 5.33
C ARG A 45 -4.52 0.62 4.84
N TYR A 46 -4.53 0.36 3.54
CA TYR A 46 -5.30 -0.75 2.97
C TYR A 46 -4.74 -2.12 3.37
N LEU A 47 -3.41 -2.27 3.43
CA LEU A 47 -2.77 -3.52 3.85
C LEU A 47 -2.99 -3.82 5.33
N LEU A 48 -2.96 -2.81 6.22
CA LEU A 48 -3.32 -2.98 7.63
C LEU A 48 -4.77 -3.43 7.80
N ALA A 49 -5.69 -2.83 7.07
CA ALA A 49 -7.09 -3.25 7.07
C ALA A 49 -7.23 -4.71 6.56
N ALA A 50 -6.48 -5.08 5.51
CA ALA A 50 -6.46 -6.45 5.00
C ALA A 50 -5.90 -7.45 6.03
N VAL A 51 -4.81 -7.12 6.74
CA VAL A 51 -4.24 -7.95 7.82
C VAL A 51 -5.26 -8.15 8.94
N HIS A 52 -5.99 -7.11 9.32
CA HIS A 52 -7.00 -7.23 10.37
C HIS A 52 -8.11 -8.24 10.00
N ARG A 53 -8.45 -8.36 8.71
CA ARG A 53 -9.43 -9.33 8.22
C ARG A 53 -8.85 -10.72 7.98
N GLN A 54 -7.59 -10.81 7.55
CA GLN A 54 -6.90 -12.05 7.22
C GLN A 54 -5.48 -12.05 7.81
N PRO A 55 -5.34 -12.20 9.15
CA PRO A 55 -4.06 -12.04 9.83
C PRO A 55 -3.04 -13.12 9.48
N LYS A 56 -3.48 -14.25 8.92
CA LYS A 56 -2.64 -15.38 8.50
C LYS A 56 -2.27 -15.35 7.02
N ASP A 57 -2.69 -14.35 6.26
CA ASP A 57 -2.34 -14.25 4.83
C ASP A 57 -0.90 -13.74 4.68
N ALA A 58 0.00 -14.65 4.31
CA ALA A 58 1.41 -14.37 4.12
C ALA A 58 1.68 -13.32 3.03
N ASN A 59 0.83 -13.21 2.00
CA ASN A 59 1.00 -12.22 0.95
C ASN A 59 0.72 -10.81 1.48
N VAL A 60 -0.34 -10.66 2.28
CA VAL A 60 -0.68 -9.37 2.88
C VAL A 60 0.43 -8.93 3.84
N GLN A 61 0.93 -9.84 4.68
CA GLN A 61 2.04 -9.55 5.59
C GLN A 61 3.31 -9.13 4.83
N ARG A 62 3.66 -9.85 3.76
CA ARG A 62 4.82 -9.53 2.93
C ARG A 62 4.71 -8.14 2.31
N TYR A 63 3.57 -7.81 1.72
CA TYR A 63 3.37 -6.48 1.13
C TYR A 63 3.37 -5.37 2.19
N LEU A 64 2.83 -5.63 3.39
CA LEU A 64 2.86 -4.66 4.48
C LEU A 64 4.30 -4.37 4.92
N GLN A 65 5.14 -5.41 5.07
CA GLN A 65 6.57 -5.24 5.40
C GLN A 65 7.32 -4.45 4.33
N LEU A 66 7.12 -4.78 3.04
CA LEU A 66 7.71 -4.03 1.93
C LEU A 66 7.30 -2.55 1.98
N THR A 67 6.01 -2.29 2.19
CA THR A 67 5.47 -0.93 2.27
C THR A 67 6.08 -0.14 3.44
N GLN A 68 6.24 -0.76 4.60
CA GLN A 68 6.86 -0.13 5.77
C GLN A 68 8.34 0.21 5.54
N SER A 69 9.07 -0.67 4.85
CA SER A 69 10.47 -0.42 4.47
C SER A 69 10.59 0.77 3.53
N GLU A 70 9.73 0.85 2.52
CA GLU A 70 9.70 1.98 1.57
C GLU A 70 9.34 3.30 2.26
N LEU A 71 8.31 3.33 3.13
CA LEU A 71 7.97 4.51 3.93
C LEU A 71 9.12 4.99 4.80
N SER A 72 9.78 4.07 5.49
CA SER A 72 10.91 4.39 6.37
C SER A 72 12.08 4.99 5.58
N SER A 73 12.37 4.43 4.40
CA SER A 73 13.38 4.95 3.48
C SER A 73 13.02 6.36 2.98
N TYR A 74 11.75 6.57 2.60
CA TYR A 74 11.25 7.85 2.12
C TYR A 74 11.38 8.94 3.20
N HIS A 75 10.91 8.69 4.42
CA HIS A 75 11.01 9.64 5.52
C HIS A 75 12.46 9.92 5.93
N ARG A 76 13.33 8.91 5.89
CA ARG A 76 14.76 9.09 6.16
C ARG A 76 15.40 10.06 5.16
N LYS A 77 15.17 9.85 3.86
CA LYS A 77 15.69 10.72 2.80
C LYS A 77 15.16 12.15 2.94
N GLN A 78 13.87 12.30 3.22
CA GLN A 78 13.28 13.62 3.48
C GLN A 78 13.98 14.32 4.65
N LYS A 79 14.16 13.63 5.79
CA LYS A 79 14.82 14.18 6.97
C LYS A 79 16.27 14.59 6.67
N GLU A 80 17.03 13.77 5.94
CA GLU A 80 18.41 14.08 5.52
C GLU A 80 18.45 15.33 4.62
N LEU A 81 17.54 15.44 3.65
CA LEU A 81 17.38 16.63 2.80
C LEU A 81 17.09 17.89 3.61
N TYR A 82 16.11 17.83 4.53
CA TYR A 82 15.79 18.97 5.40
C TYR A 82 16.97 19.40 6.26
N LEU A 83 17.68 18.45 6.89
CA LEU A 83 18.85 18.77 7.70
C LEU A 83 19.99 19.40 6.88
N GLY A 84 20.21 18.95 5.65
CA GLY A 84 21.22 19.53 4.75
C GLY A 84 20.89 20.92 4.22
N MET A 85 19.62 21.34 4.25
CA MET A 85 19.19 22.68 3.83
C MET A 85 19.33 23.75 4.92
N PHE A 86 19.37 23.35 6.19
CA PHE A 86 19.39 24.25 7.35
C PHE A 86 20.60 24.03 8.28
N GLY A 87 21.53 23.18 7.89
CA GLY A 87 22.78 22.89 8.59
C GLY A 87 23.98 23.66 8.05
#